data_AF-A0A1J4SSM4-F1
#
_entry.id   AF-A0A1J4SSM4-F1
#
_cell.length_a   1.000
_cell.length_b   1.000
_cell.length_c   1.000
_cell.angle_alpha   90.00
_cell.angle_beta   90.00
_cell.angle_gamma   90.00
#
_symmetry.space_group_name_H-M   'P 1'
#
loop_
_entity.id
_entity.type
_entity.pdbx_description
1 polymer ?
#
loop_
_entity_poly.entity_id
_entity_poly.type
_entity_poly.pdbx_seq_one_letter_code
_entity_poly.pdbx_strand_id
1 'polypeptide(L)'
;MLAGLVLTPILAFPAGSGWETRVSTQPTGPELFLGIDKESQTFYIFGKRSPLEVMRKFSCTTGQDMGDKTREGDKKTPEGVYFVEEKVPGKLDFELYGNYAFSLNFPNPVDRLKGKTGHGIWIHGRGKQLVSRDTRGCVALTANDIKSLDGQIPFGTPVIIAKKLSWTRDAQNDPTAQQLSERVRQWANDWQNKRERFFEYFQPEKFAQTEGTSFSAFKNHKLGIFARQPWIHVLVDNVRVIQGPDYWVTTFDQFYRTQSLISAVGKRFYWQKERDGAWRIVGEEYTDVPPGKLETRYLTSKRAEVDKLLKSWMEAWLSADIDKYMAFYAENASNGKQNNAESIREYKKALWASKTPVRIAADKVEVAIHKLGLKVSFTQTYEDSAGHSDKGPKTLILAPKGDGWTIVSENWGKS
;
A
#
# COMPACT_ATOMS: atom_id res chain seq x y z
N MET A 1 -46.58 -5.41 31.14
CA MET A 1 -45.58 -4.69 30.33
C MET A 1 -45.10 -5.64 29.25
N LEU A 2 -45.60 -5.50 28.01
CA LEU A 2 -45.15 -6.31 26.89
C LEU A 2 -43.85 -5.72 26.31
N ALA A 3 -42.79 -6.51 26.29
CA ALA A 3 -41.55 -6.17 25.60
C ALA A 3 -41.73 -6.38 24.10
N GLY A 4 -41.78 -5.29 23.34
CA GLY A 4 -41.81 -5.31 21.87
C GLY A 4 -40.44 -5.66 21.30
N LEU A 5 -40.35 -6.80 20.63
CA LEU A 5 -39.21 -7.23 19.85
C LEU A 5 -39.16 -6.38 18.56
N VAL A 6 -38.29 -5.38 18.50
CA VAL A 6 -38.08 -4.60 17.27
C VAL A 6 -37.16 -5.40 16.35
N LEU A 7 -37.75 -6.18 15.44
CA LEU A 7 -37.03 -6.71 14.27
C LEU A 7 -36.73 -5.55 13.32
N THR A 8 -35.48 -5.08 13.32
CA THR A 8 -34.97 -4.23 12.24
C THR A 8 -34.72 -5.08 10.99
N PRO A 9 -35.16 -4.63 9.79
CA PRO A 9 -35.03 -5.40 8.57
C PRO A 9 -33.55 -5.48 8.18
N ILE A 10 -33.06 -6.71 7.99
CA ILE A 10 -31.86 -6.95 7.20
C ILE A 10 -32.20 -6.42 5.80
N LEU A 11 -31.44 -5.46 5.28
CA LEU A 11 -31.41 -5.17 3.85
C LEU A 11 -30.83 -6.40 3.15
N ALA A 12 -31.65 -7.43 3.00
CA ALA A 12 -31.40 -8.54 2.12
C ALA A 12 -31.48 -7.95 0.71
N PHE A 13 -30.35 -7.87 0.02
CA PHE A 13 -30.38 -7.70 -1.42
C PHE A 13 -31.27 -8.83 -1.97
N PRO A 14 -32.31 -8.52 -2.76
CA PRO A 14 -33.14 -9.57 -3.32
C PRO A 14 -32.25 -10.53 -4.10
N ALA A 15 -32.30 -11.80 -3.74
CA ALA A 15 -31.64 -12.87 -4.47
C ALA A 15 -32.14 -12.82 -5.93
N GLY A 16 -31.32 -12.27 -6.83
CA GLY A 16 -31.67 -12.11 -8.25
C GLY A 16 -31.31 -10.78 -8.89
N SER A 17 -31.08 -9.69 -8.13
CA SER A 17 -30.59 -8.44 -8.72
C SER A 17 -29.07 -8.49 -8.81
N GLY A 18 -28.52 -8.90 -9.96
CA GLY A 18 -27.07 -8.85 -10.20
C GLY A 18 -26.49 -7.44 -9.99
N TRP A 19 -25.20 -7.34 -9.72
CA TRP A 19 -24.52 -6.10 -9.36
C TRP A 19 -24.44 -5.14 -10.55
N GLU A 20 -24.95 -3.92 -10.37
CA GLU A 20 -24.81 -2.83 -11.34
C GLU A 20 -23.85 -1.77 -10.79
N THR A 21 -22.96 -1.28 -11.65
CA THR A 21 -21.96 -0.28 -11.25
C THR A 21 -21.73 0.77 -12.33
N ARG A 22 -21.24 1.93 -11.91
CA ARG A 22 -20.82 3.03 -12.79
C ARG A 22 -19.39 3.43 -12.45
N VAL A 23 -18.46 3.21 -13.38
CA VAL A 23 -17.06 3.64 -13.22
C VAL A 23 -16.88 5.07 -13.75
N SER A 24 -16.09 5.88 -13.06
CA SER A 24 -15.91 7.30 -13.37
C SER A 24 -14.48 7.75 -13.12
N THR A 25 -14.14 8.97 -13.54
CA THR A 25 -12.83 9.55 -13.27
C THR A 25 -12.67 9.77 -11.77
N GLN A 26 -11.75 9.03 -11.14
CA GLN A 26 -11.48 9.06 -9.69
C GLN A 26 -9.98 9.33 -9.44
N PRO A 27 -9.61 10.31 -8.61
CA PRO A 27 -8.20 10.58 -8.27
C PRO A 27 -7.48 9.38 -7.65
N THR A 28 -8.21 8.54 -6.93
CA THR A 28 -7.70 7.30 -6.32
C THR A 28 -8.01 6.05 -7.14
N GLY A 29 -8.58 6.18 -8.35
CA GLY A 29 -8.80 5.03 -9.24
C GLY A 29 -7.48 4.49 -9.82
N PRO A 30 -7.42 3.18 -10.19
CA PRO A 30 -6.26 2.56 -10.81
C PRO A 30 -5.92 3.19 -12.17
N GLU A 31 -4.65 3.08 -12.57
CA GLU A 31 -4.16 3.64 -13.85
C GLU A 31 -4.67 2.88 -15.07
N LEU A 32 -4.80 1.56 -14.93
CA LEU A 32 -5.32 0.63 -15.91
C LEU A 32 -6.23 -0.37 -15.18
N PHE A 33 -7.41 -0.64 -15.74
CA PHE A 33 -8.28 -1.72 -15.25
C PHE A 33 -9.19 -2.25 -16.36
N LEU A 34 -9.71 -3.45 -16.15
CA LEU A 34 -10.63 -4.12 -17.06
C LEU A 34 -12.05 -4.00 -16.52
N GLY A 35 -13.01 -3.77 -17.41
CA GLY A 35 -14.43 -3.77 -17.08
C GLY A 35 -15.18 -4.79 -17.93
N ILE A 36 -15.99 -5.64 -17.30
CA ILE A 36 -16.81 -6.64 -17.98
C ILE A 36 -18.27 -6.35 -17.65
N ASP A 37 -19.02 -5.99 -18.69
CA ASP A 37 -20.47 -5.89 -18.65
C ASP A 37 -21.07 -7.22 -19.11
N LYS A 38 -21.60 -8.00 -18.17
CA LYS A 38 -22.22 -9.30 -18.45
C LYS A 38 -23.56 -9.15 -19.17
N GLU A 39 -24.26 -8.03 -19.08
CA GLU A 39 -25.56 -7.85 -19.74
C GLU A 39 -25.34 -7.59 -21.23
N SER A 40 -24.46 -6.65 -21.56
CA SER A 40 -24.14 -6.33 -22.96
C SER A 40 -23.06 -7.23 -23.58
N GLN A 41 -22.48 -8.15 -22.81
CA GLN A 41 -21.36 -9.01 -23.23
C GLN A 41 -20.19 -8.18 -23.79
N THR A 42 -19.82 -7.12 -23.05
CA THR A 42 -18.77 -6.18 -23.46
C THR A 42 -17.58 -6.26 -22.51
N PHE A 43 -16.39 -6.27 -23.11
CA PHE A 43 -15.12 -6.12 -22.42
C PHE A 43 -14.52 -4.74 -22.70
N TYR A 44 -14.14 -4.04 -21.65
CA TYR A 44 -13.53 -2.71 -21.69
C TYR A 44 -12.12 -2.74 -21.13
N ILE A 45 -11.23 -1.97 -21.74
CA ILE A 45 -9.94 -1.58 -21.15
C ILE A 45 -10.02 -0.11 -20.84
N PHE A 46 -9.96 0.22 -19.56
CA PHE A 46 -9.97 1.57 -19.06
C PHE A 46 -8.58 2.05 -18.72
N GLY A 47 -8.23 3.24 -19.19
CA GLY A 47 -7.01 3.95 -18.81
C GLY A 47 -7.37 5.25 -18.09
N LYS A 48 -6.73 5.51 -16.95
CA LYS A 48 -6.88 6.79 -16.25
C LYS A 48 -5.95 7.82 -16.87
N ARG A 49 -6.46 8.55 -17.86
CA ARG A 49 -5.76 9.65 -18.55
C ARG A 49 -6.35 11.02 -18.20
N SER A 50 -6.75 11.19 -16.92
CA SER A 50 -7.44 12.37 -16.35
C SER A 50 -8.03 13.31 -17.42
N PRO A 51 -9.20 12.96 -18.01
CA PRO A 51 -10.22 12.03 -17.50
C PRO A 51 -10.00 10.53 -17.80
N LEU A 52 -10.84 9.67 -17.20
CA LEU A 52 -10.97 8.25 -17.52
C LEU A 52 -11.34 8.05 -18.99
N GLU A 53 -10.65 7.13 -19.66
CA GLU A 53 -10.90 6.80 -21.06
C GLU A 53 -11.09 5.29 -21.26
N VAL A 54 -12.01 4.92 -22.15
CA VAL A 54 -12.02 3.57 -22.74
C VAL A 54 -10.93 3.54 -23.80
N MET A 55 -9.82 2.88 -23.50
CA MET A 55 -8.71 2.69 -24.43
C MET A 55 -9.10 1.73 -25.54
N ARG A 56 -9.80 0.64 -25.17
CA ARG A 56 -10.27 -0.40 -26.11
C ARG A 56 -11.58 -1.01 -25.62
N LYS A 57 -12.39 -1.47 -26.56
CA LYS A 57 -13.65 -2.18 -26.32
C LYS A 57 -13.72 -3.39 -27.25
N PHE A 58 -14.17 -4.53 -26.72
CA PHE A 58 -14.39 -5.75 -27.46
C PHE A 58 -15.73 -6.37 -27.10
N SER A 59 -16.25 -7.19 -28.00
CA SER A 59 -17.28 -8.17 -27.65
C SER A 59 -16.63 -9.31 -26.87
N CYS A 60 -17.31 -9.82 -25.85
CA CYS A 60 -16.92 -11.01 -25.12
C CYS A 60 -18.08 -12.01 -25.02
N THR A 61 -17.84 -13.16 -24.41
CA THR A 61 -18.89 -14.04 -23.93
C THR A 61 -18.59 -14.53 -22.51
N THR A 62 -19.63 -14.62 -21.68
CA THR A 62 -19.52 -15.01 -20.27
C THR A 62 -20.17 -16.38 -20.01
N GLY A 63 -20.34 -16.73 -18.74
CA GLY A 63 -21.02 -17.95 -18.31
C GLY A 63 -22.42 -18.10 -18.90
N GLN A 64 -22.81 -19.36 -19.13
CA GLN A 64 -24.14 -19.77 -19.61
C GLN A 64 -25.26 -19.22 -18.72
N ASP A 65 -25.07 -19.29 -17.41
CA ASP A 65 -26.10 -18.94 -16.45
C ASP A 65 -25.97 -17.48 -15.98
N MET A 66 -27.13 -16.85 -15.73
CA MET A 66 -27.20 -15.48 -15.25
C MET A 66 -26.95 -15.35 -13.75
N GLY A 67 -26.57 -14.12 -13.35
CA GLY A 67 -26.33 -13.75 -11.96
C GLY A 67 -24.91 -14.10 -11.49
N ASP A 68 -24.66 -13.82 -10.22
CA ASP A 68 -23.37 -14.02 -9.58
C ASP A 68 -23.05 -15.51 -9.36
N LYS A 69 -21.76 -15.85 -9.51
CA LYS A 69 -21.25 -17.19 -9.23
C LYS A 69 -21.28 -17.43 -7.73
N THR A 70 -21.81 -18.59 -7.34
CA THR A 70 -21.97 -18.99 -5.93
C THR A 70 -21.42 -20.37 -5.63
N ARG A 71 -21.33 -21.25 -6.62
CA ARG A 71 -20.84 -22.62 -6.41
C ARG A 71 -20.07 -23.15 -7.61
N GLU A 72 -19.25 -24.14 -7.37
CA GLU A 72 -18.58 -24.88 -8.43
C GLU A 72 -19.61 -25.49 -9.40
N GLY A 73 -19.30 -25.44 -10.70
CA GLY A 73 -20.18 -26.00 -11.74
C GLY A 73 -21.46 -25.23 -12.06
N ASP A 74 -21.76 -24.10 -11.38
CA ASP A 74 -22.97 -23.30 -11.65
C ASP A 74 -22.97 -22.54 -12.98
N LYS A 75 -21.88 -22.64 -13.77
CA LYS A 75 -21.73 -22.01 -15.09
C LYS A 75 -21.90 -20.50 -15.10
N LYS A 76 -21.82 -19.82 -13.95
CA LYS A 76 -21.93 -18.37 -13.84
C LYS A 76 -20.56 -17.73 -13.84
N THR A 77 -20.45 -16.56 -14.46
CA THR A 77 -19.29 -15.67 -14.27
C THR A 77 -19.49 -14.86 -12.99
N PRO A 78 -18.50 -14.81 -12.09
CA PRO A 78 -18.64 -14.11 -10.82
C PRO A 78 -18.82 -12.60 -11.01
N GLU A 79 -19.50 -11.95 -10.06
CA GLU A 79 -19.65 -10.49 -9.99
C GLU A 79 -18.79 -9.95 -8.84
N GLY A 80 -18.04 -8.88 -9.07
CA GLY A 80 -17.11 -8.33 -8.09
C GLY A 80 -15.84 -7.73 -8.69
N VAL A 81 -14.88 -7.47 -7.81
CA VAL A 81 -13.54 -7.01 -8.16
C VAL A 81 -12.57 -8.19 -8.04
N TYR A 82 -11.90 -8.48 -9.15
CA TYR A 82 -10.90 -9.53 -9.28
C TYR A 82 -9.59 -8.94 -9.79
N PHE A 83 -8.55 -9.75 -9.83
CA PHE A 83 -7.25 -9.35 -10.33
C PHE A 83 -6.68 -10.43 -11.23
N VAL A 84 -6.03 -10.01 -12.30
CA VAL A 84 -5.26 -10.90 -13.16
C VAL A 84 -4.08 -11.45 -12.36
N GLU A 85 -3.93 -12.76 -12.26
CA GLU A 85 -2.85 -13.39 -11.48
C GLU A 85 -1.69 -13.79 -12.38
N GLU A 86 -1.93 -14.70 -13.31
CA GLU A 86 -0.90 -15.23 -14.19
C GLU A 86 -1.44 -15.52 -15.59
N LYS A 87 -0.51 -15.70 -16.53
CA LYS A 87 -0.81 -16.28 -17.84
C LYS A 87 -0.82 -17.80 -17.70
N VAL A 88 -1.94 -18.43 -18.02
CA VAL A 88 -2.09 -19.89 -17.88
C VAL A 88 -1.04 -20.59 -18.75
N PRO A 89 -0.16 -21.42 -18.17
CA PRO A 89 0.91 -22.08 -18.90
C PRO A 89 0.39 -23.29 -19.69
N GLY A 90 1.16 -23.69 -20.70
CA GLY A 90 0.93 -24.92 -21.46
C GLY A 90 0.06 -24.78 -22.71
N LYS A 91 -0.20 -25.91 -23.38
CA LYS A 91 -0.99 -25.97 -24.60
C LYS A 91 -2.47 -25.93 -24.25
N LEU A 92 -3.13 -24.83 -24.62
CA LEU A 92 -4.56 -24.68 -24.49
C LEU A 92 -5.29 -25.37 -25.65
N ASP A 93 -6.47 -25.93 -25.38
CA ASP A 93 -7.41 -26.27 -26.46
C ASP A 93 -7.76 -24.99 -27.21
N PHE A 94 -7.34 -24.89 -28.46
CA PHE A 94 -7.46 -23.66 -29.24
C PHE A 94 -8.93 -23.30 -29.52
N GLU A 95 -9.80 -24.28 -29.74
CA GLU A 95 -11.21 -24.00 -30.01
C GLU A 95 -11.91 -23.43 -28.78
N LEU A 96 -11.58 -23.96 -27.60
CA LEU A 96 -12.19 -23.56 -26.34
C LEU A 96 -11.56 -22.32 -25.71
N TYR A 97 -10.23 -22.21 -25.73
CA TYR A 97 -9.47 -21.22 -24.96
C TYR A 97 -8.54 -20.33 -25.81
N GLY A 98 -8.46 -20.57 -27.12
CA GLY A 98 -7.69 -19.74 -28.04
C GLY A 98 -6.19 -19.74 -27.74
N ASN A 99 -5.55 -18.60 -28.01
CA ASN A 99 -4.09 -18.44 -27.91
C ASN A 99 -3.59 -18.20 -26.48
N TYR A 100 -4.37 -17.49 -25.67
CA TYR A 100 -3.97 -17.05 -24.33
C TYR A 100 -5.13 -17.14 -23.36
N ALA A 101 -4.80 -17.42 -22.11
CA ALA A 101 -5.70 -17.32 -20.97
C ALA A 101 -4.97 -16.67 -19.81
N PHE A 102 -5.69 -15.82 -19.08
CA PHE A 102 -5.24 -15.15 -17.86
C PHE A 102 -6.14 -15.56 -16.71
N SER A 103 -5.57 -16.06 -15.63
CA SER A 103 -6.33 -16.44 -14.44
C SER A 103 -6.77 -15.23 -13.63
N LEU A 104 -7.95 -15.34 -13.01
CA LEU A 104 -8.45 -14.39 -12.03
C LEU A 104 -8.45 -15.02 -10.63
N ASN A 105 -8.23 -14.20 -9.61
CA ASN A 105 -8.21 -14.62 -8.20
C ASN A 105 -9.58 -15.00 -7.60
N PHE A 106 -10.54 -15.49 -8.40
CA PHE A 106 -11.79 -16.01 -7.86
C PHE A 106 -11.56 -17.40 -7.21
N PRO A 107 -12.07 -17.66 -5.99
CA PRO A 107 -12.82 -16.75 -5.12
C PRO A 107 -11.89 -15.82 -4.33
N ASN A 108 -12.20 -14.51 -4.36
CA ASN A 108 -11.49 -13.52 -3.55
C ASN A 108 -11.90 -13.65 -2.05
N PRO A 109 -11.26 -12.91 -1.11
CA PRO A 109 -11.58 -13.04 0.31
C PRO A 109 -13.06 -12.84 0.66
N VAL A 110 -13.75 -11.89 0.01
CA VAL A 110 -15.18 -11.65 0.25
C VAL A 110 -16.05 -12.77 -0.34
N ASP A 111 -15.66 -13.34 -1.47
CA ASP A 111 -16.32 -14.53 -2.02
C ASP A 111 -16.22 -15.72 -1.08
N ARG A 112 -15.04 -15.96 -0.48
CA ARG A 112 -14.84 -17.02 0.51
C ARG A 112 -15.68 -16.80 1.76
N LEU A 113 -15.75 -15.57 2.27
CA LEU A 113 -16.63 -15.21 3.39
C LEU A 113 -18.12 -15.42 3.09
N LYS A 114 -18.53 -15.29 1.83
CA LYS A 114 -19.89 -15.59 1.36
C LYS A 114 -20.12 -17.09 1.09
N GLY A 115 -19.13 -17.95 1.35
CA GLY A 115 -19.20 -19.38 1.09
C GLY A 115 -19.22 -19.73 -0.39
N LYS A 116 -18.76 -18.84 -1.28
CA LYS A 116 -18.69 -19.14 -2.71
C LYS A 116 -17.61 -20.16 -2.99
N THR A 117 -17.90 -21.12 -3.86
CA THR A 117 -16.96 -22.20 -4.24
C THR A 117 -16.68 -22.23 -5.74
N GLY A 118 -15.68 -23.03 -6.12
CA GLY A 118 -15.18 -23.17 -7.49
C GLY A 118 -13.84 -22.46 -7.68
N HIS A 119 -13.31 -22.55 -8.90
CA HIS A 119 -11.99 -22.06 -9.30
C HIS A 119 -11.97 -21.87 -10.83
N GLY A 120 -10.82 -21.47 -11.39
CA GLY A 120 -10.58 -21.53 -12.84
C GLY A 120 -11.38 -20.50 -13.65
N ILE A 121 -11.66 -19.32 -13.09
CA ILE A 121 -12.26 -18.22 -13.84
C ILE A 121 -11.15 -17.49 -14.60
N TRP A 122 -11.19 -17.58 -15.92
CA TRP A 122 -10.17 -17.01 -16.80
C TRP A 122 -10.72 -15.95 -17.74
N ILE A 123 -9.86 -15.01 -18.14
CA ILE A 123 -10.04 -14.21 -19.35
C ILE A 123 -9.23 -14.88 -20.46
N HIS A 124 -9.87 -15.39 -21.50
CA HIS A 124 -9.18 -16.17 -22.53
C HIS A 124 -9.65 -15.86 -23.96
N GLY A 125 -8.93 -16.38 -24.95
CA GLY A 125 -9.35 -16.32 -26.36
C GLY A 125 -10.33 -17.41 -26.73
N ARG A 126 -10.81 -17.37 -27.97
CA ARG A 126 -11.64 -18.45 -28.52
C ARG A 126 -11.34 -18.64 -30.00
N GLY A 127 -11.04 -19.88 -30.38
CA GLY A 127 -10.73 -20.25 -31.76
C GLY A 127 -11.96 -20.32 -32.67
N LYS A 128 -13.16 -20.37 -32.08
CA LYS A 128 -14.46 -20.34 -32.78
C LYS A 128 -15.23 -19.05 -32.53
N GLN A 129 -16.27 -18.83 -33.33
CA GLN A 129 -17.17 -17.68 -33.19
C GLN A 129 -17.72 -17.57 -31.75
N LEU A 130 -17.78 -16.34 -31.24
CA LEU A 130 -18.38 -16.09 -29.93
C LEU A 130 -19.89 -16.28 -30.02
N VAL A 131 -20.39 -17.23 -29.24
CA VAL A 131 -21.81 -17.37 -28.91
C VAL A 131 -22.03 -16.72 -27.56
N SER A 132 -23.05 -15.86 -27.45
CA SER A 132 -23.38 -15.17 -26.19
C SER A 132 -23.67 -16.19 -25.09
N ARG A 133 -23.11 -15.97 -23.89
CA ARG A 133 -23.29 -16.83 -22.71
C ARG A 133 -23.00 -18.30 -22.98
N ASP A 134 -21.79 -18.61 -23.41
CA ASP A 134 -21.41 -19.97 -23.84
C ASP A 134 -20.18 -20.53 -23.12
N THR A 135 -19.70 -19.85 -22.07
CA THR A 135 -18.63 -20.38 -21.21
C THR A 135 -19.18 -21.08 -19.97
N ARG A 136 -18.32 -21.81 -19.24
CA ARG A 136 -18.67 -22.35 -17.92
C ARG A 136 -18.39 -21.37 -16.76
N GLY A 137 -18.16 -20.09 -17.08
CA GLY A 137 -17.88 -19.04 -16.09
C GLY A 137 -16.75 -18.10 -16.48
N CYS A 138 -15.90 -18.50 -17.42
CA CYS A 138 -14.84 -17.65 -17.98
C CYS A 138 -15.38 -16.45 -18.79
N VAL A 139 -14.53 -15.47 -19.04
CA VAL A 139 -14.76 -14.38 -19.98
C VAL A 139 -13.95 -14.66 -21.24
N ALA A 140 -14.61 -14.99 -22.35
CA ALA A 140 -13.94 -15.31 -23.60
C ALA A 140 -14.02 -14.17 -24.61
N LEU A 141 -12.88 -13.84 -25.22
CA LEU A 141 -12.71 -12.92 -26.34
C LEU A 141 -12.40 -13.70 -27.62
N THR A 142 -12.36 -13.05 -28.77
CA THR A 142 -11.85 -13.70 -29.99
C THR A 142 -10.36 -14.01 -29.84
N ALA A 143 -9.86 -15.02 -30.57
CA ALA A 143 -8.43 -15.35 -30.57
C ALA A 143 -7.52 -14.17 -30.99
N ASN A 144 -8.02 -13.25 -31.82
CA ASN A 144 -7.30 -12.04 -32.23
C ASN A 144 -7.34 -10.97 -31.14
N ASP A 145 -8.49 -10.76 -30.52
CA ASP A 145 -8.65 -9.75 -29.46
C ASP A 145 -7.78 -10.08 -28.26
N ILE A 146 -7.85 -11.31 -27.73
CA ILE A 146 -6.99 -11.71 -26.59
C ILE A 146 -5.51 -11.60 -26.96
N LYS A 147 -5.15 -11.93 -28.21
CA LYS A 147 -3.76 -11.86 -28.67
C LYS A 147 -3.26 -10.42 -28.66
N SER A 148 -4.12 -9.49 -29.01
CA SER A 148 -3.81 -8.07 -28.95
C SER A 148 -3.67 -7.51 -27.53
N LEU A 149 -3.95 -8.30 -26.49
CA LEU A 149 -3.79 -7.91 -25.08
C LEU A 149 -2.47 -8.41 -24.48
N ASP A 150 -1.74 -9.27 -25.19
CA ASP A 150 -0.46 -9.79 -24.71
C ASP A 150 0.54 -8.65 -24.49
N GLY A 151 1.15 -8.60 -23.31
CA GLY A 151 2.03 -7.52 -22.88
C GLY A 151 1.34 -6.19 -22.52
N GLN A 152 0.02 -6.06 -22.70
CA GLN A 152 -0.73 -4.83 -22.35
C GLN A 152 -1.42 -4.89 -20.99
N ILE A 153 -1.56 -6.09 -20.41
CA ILE A 153 -2.26 -6.32 -19.15
C ILE A 153 -1.24 -6.88 -18.13
N PRO A 154 -0.65 -6.03 -17.28
CA PRO A 154 0.22 -6.49 -16.21
C PRO A 154 -0.52 -7.42 -15.23
N PHE A 155 0.22 -8.33 -14.59
CA PHE A 155 -0.30 -9.06 -13.44
C PHE A 155 -0.68 -8.08 -12.31
N GLY A 156 -1.75 -8.39 -11.60
CA GLY A 156 -2.40 -7.49 -10.65
C GLY A 156 -3.30 -6.43 -11.27
N THR A 157 -3.52 -6.44 -12.60
CA THR A 157 -4.52 -5.53 -13.21
C THR A 157 -5.91 -5.83 -12.62
N PRO A 158 -6.62 -4.80 -12.07
CA PRO A 158 -7.97 -4.99 -11.56
C PRO A 158 -8.97 -5.31 -12.67
N VAL A 159 -9.93 -6.18 -12.36
CA VAL A 159 -10.97 -6.67 -13.24
C VAL A 159 -12.31 -6.50 -12.54
N ILE A 160 -13.10 -5.54 -13.01
CA ILE A 160 -14.45 -5.27 -12.50
C ILE A 160 -15.44 -6.05 -13.36
N ILE A 161 -16.10 -7.04 -12.77
CA ILE A 161 -17.13 -7.83 -13.45
C ILE A 161 -18.47 -7.53 -12.81
N ALA A 162 -19.41 -6.98 -13.59
CA ALA A 162 -20.74 -6.60 -13.12
C ALA A 162 -21.82 -7.22 -14.00
N LYS A 163 -23.03 -7.37 -13.47
CA LYS A 163 -24.22 -7.62 -14.30
C LYS A 163 -24.32 -6.53 -15.36
N LYS A 164 -24.24 -5.27 -14.93
CA LYS A 164 -24.27 -4.09 -15.81
C LYS A 164 -23.15 -3.13 -15.41
N LEU A 165 -22.32 -2.75 -16.37
CA LEU A 165 -21.25 -1.77 -16.17
C LEU A 165 -21.49 -0.57 -17.08
N SER A 166 -21.74 0.58 -16.45
CA SER A 166 -21.76 1.87 -17.13
C SER A 166 -20.50 2.67 -16.80
N TRP A 167 -20.20 3.71 -17.56
CA TRP A 167 -19.07 4.57 -17.27
C TRP A 167 -19.30 6.02 -17.68
N THR A 168 -18.53 6.94 -17.11
CA THR A 168 -18.48 8.35 -17.52
C THR A 168 -17.06 8.91 -17.44
N ARG A 169 -16.78 9.93 -18.24
CA ARG A 169 -15.56 10.75 -18.15
C ARG A 169 -15.61 11.73 -16.99
N ASP A 170 -16.80 12.04 -16.48
CA ASP A 170 -16.98 13.03 -15.43
C ASP A 170 -16.15 12.66 -14.20
N ALA A 171 -15.47 13.66 -13.65
CA ALA A 171 -14.82 13.54 -12.37
C ALA A 171 -15.89 13.37 -11.29
N GLN A 172 -15.81 12.27 -10.58
CA GLN A 172 -16.57 12.05 -9.38
C GLN A 172 -15.56 11.93 -8.25
N ASN A 173 -15.65 12.80 -7.25
CA ASN A 173 -14.97 12.56 -5.99
C ASN A 173 -15.90 11.69 -5.16
N ASP A 174 -15.73 10.37 -5.21
CA ASP A 174 -16.48 9.49 -4.31
C ASP A 174 -15.95 9.67 -2.88
N PRO A 175 -16.77 10.16 -1.92
CA PRO A 175 -16.32 10.36 -0.55
C PRO A 175 -15.84 9.07 0.12
N THR A 176 -16.40 7.92 -0.26
CA THR A 176 -15.99 6.60 0.23
C THR A 176 -14.59 6.26 -0.26
N ALA A 177 -14.32 6.51 -1.54
CA ALA A 177 -13.00 6.25 -2.11
C ALA A 177 -11.91 7.11 -1.44
N GLN A 178 -12.21 8.39 -1.18
CA GLN A 178 -11.31 9.28 -0.44
C GLN A 178 -11.13 8.80 1.01
N GLN A 179 -12.23 8.50 1.71
CA GLN A 179 -12.20 8.00 3.08
C GLN A 179 -11.34 6.74 3.22
N LEU A 180 -11.50 5.76 2.33
CA LEU A 180 -10.74 4.51 2.38
C LEU A 180 -9.27 4.72 2.04
N SER A 181 -8.96 5.61 1.09
CA SER A 181 -7.56 5.95 0.78
C SER A 181 -6.84 6.56 1.97
N GLU A 182 -7.53 7.42 2.73
CA GLU A 182 -7.00 8.02 3.95
C GLU A 182 -6.94 6.98 5.09
N ARG A 183 -7.93 6.11 5.18
CA ARG A 183 -7.96 5.03 6.19
C ARG A 183 -6.76 4.09 6.09
N VAL A 184 -6.27 3.81 4.88
CA VAL A 184 -5.00 3.06 4.66
C VAL A 184 -3.79 3.82 5.21
N ARG A 185 -3.73 5.15 5.02
CA ARG A 185 -2.64 5.98 5.55
C ARG A 185 -2.67 6.04 7.08
N GLN A 186 -3.86 6.17 7.65
CA GLN A 186 -4.05 6.14 9.11
C GLN A 186 -3.66 4.77 9.70
N TRP A 187 -4.06 3.68 9.04
CA TRP A 187 -3.64 2.32 9.43
C TRP A 187 -2.11 2.18 9.47
N ALA A 188 -1.40 2.66 8.45
CA ALA A 188 0.05 2.65 8.42
C ALA A 188 0.65 3.53 9.53
N ASN A 189 0.07 4.71 9.76
CA ASN A 189 0.49 5.62 10.83
C ASN A 189 0.29 5.02 12.23
N ASP A 190 -0.81 4.33 12.47
CA ASP A 190 -1.08 3.69 13.75
C ASP A 190 -0.18 2.47 13.98
N TRP A 191 0.15 1.74 12.92
CA TRP A 191 1.13 0.66 12.99
C TRP A 191 2.53 1.18 13.32
N GLN A 192 3.06 2.17 12.61
CA GLN A 192 4.41 2.70 12.86
C GLN A 192 4.54 3.25 14.30
N ASN A 193 3.45 3.85 14.81
CA ASN A 193 3.37 4.40 16.16
C ASN A 193 2.94 3.38 17.22
N LYS A 194 2.79 2.09 16.85
CA LYS A 194 2.43 0.99 17.76
C LYS A 194 1.16 1.26 18.57
N ARG A 195 0.19 1.96 17.98
CA ARG A 195 -1.05 2.36 18.65
C ARG A 195 -1.96 1.14 18.82
N GLU A 196 -2.66 1.05 19.94
CA GLU A 196 -3.62 -0.05 20.16
C GLU A 196 -4.77 -0.02 19.15
N ARG A 197 -5.24 1.17 18.77
CA ARG A 197 -6.28 1.34 17.74
C ARG A 197 -5.92 0.77 16.36
N PHE A 198 -4.66 0.38 16.12
CA PHE A 198 -4.27 -0.41 14.94
C PHE A 198 -5.14 -1.67 14.75
N PHE A 199 -5.63 -2.26 15.84
CA PHE A 199 -6.48 -3.45 15.75
C PHE A 199 -7.93 -3.14 15.35
N GLU A 200 -8.38 -1.89 15.44
CA GLU A 200 -9.75 -1.48 15.09
C GLU A 200 -10.03 -1.47 13.59
N TYR A 201 -8.97 -1.49 12.76
CA TYR A 201 -9.09 -1.56 11.31
C TYR A 201 -9.60 -2.91 10.82
N PHE A 202 -9.54 -3.96 11.64
CA PHE A 202 -9.87 -5.33 11.25
C PHE A 202 -11.21 -5.77 11.83
N GLN A 203 -11.96 -6.56 11.06
CA GLN A 203 -13.12 -7.27 11.56
C GLN A 203 -12.65 -8.64 12.09
N PRO A 204 -12.70 -8.90 13.41
CA PRO A 204 -12.02 -10.06 14.00
C PRO A 204 -12.44 -11.43 13.45
N GLU A 205 -13.74 -11.67 13.32
CA GLU A 205 -14.29 -12.97 12.93
C GLU A 205 -14.04 -13.29 11.46
N LYS A 206 -14.20 -12.30 10.57
CA LYS A 206 -13.99 -12.40 9.14
C LYS A 206 -12.49 -12.50 8.82
N PHE A 207 -11.66 -11.70 9.48
CA PHE A 207 -10.20 -11.82 9.38
C PHE A 207 -9.74 -13.23 9.73
N ALA A 208 -10.26 -13.80 10.84
CA ALA A 208 -9.86 -15.15 11.24
C ALA A 208 -10.24 -16.22 10.20
N GLN A 209 -11.37 -16.04 9.51
CA GLN A 209 -11.81 -16.92 8.43
C GLN A 209 -10.96 -16.78 7.16
N THR A 210 -10.55 -15.56 6.80
CA THR A 210 -9.78 -15.34 5.55
C THR A 210 -8.30 -15.63 5.69
N GLU A 211 -7.71 -15.36 6.86
CA GLU A 211 -6.27 -15.48 7.11
C GLU A 211 -5.87 -16.83 7.71
N GLY A 212 -6.83 -17.69 8.08
CA GLY A 212 -6.56 -19.01 8.65
C GLY A 212 -5.91 -18.99 10.04
N THR A 213 -6.00 -17.86 10.76
CA THR A 213 -5.48 -17.72 12.13
C THR A 213 -6.42 -16.86 12.98
N SER A 214 -6.52 -17.14 14.28
CA SER A 214 -7.39 -16.35 15.15
C SER A 214 -6.93 -14.89 15.24
N PHE A 215 -7.89 -13.97 15.34
CA PHE A 215 -7.58 -12.55 15.53
C PHE A 215 -6.76 -12.29 16.80
N SER A 216 -7.03 -13.03 17.89
CA SER A 216 -6.24 -12.95 19.13
C SER A 216 -4.78 -13.34 18.93
N ALA A 217 -4.50 -14.40 18.17
CA ALA A 217 -3.13 -14.80 17.85
C ALA A 217 -2.40 -13.74 17.01
N PHE A 218 -3.08 -13.19 16.00
CA PHE A 218 -2.59 -12.05 15.22
C PHE A 218 -2.28 -10.82 16.10
N LYS A 219 -3.22 -10.44 16.98
CA LYS A 219 -3.07 -9.32 17.92
C LYS A 219 -1.86 -9.53 18.83
N ASN A 220 -1.75 -10.70 19.48
CA ASN A 220 -0.66 -11.03 20.38
C ASN A 220 0.71 -11.02 19.67
N HIS A 221 0.77 -11.58 18.45
CA HIS A 221 1.99 -11.54 17.65
C HIS A 221 2.42 -10.10 17.34
N LYS A 222 1.50 -9.23 16.92
CA LYS A 222 1.78 -7.81 16.64
C LYS A 222 2.18 -7.04 17.90
N LEU A 223 1.52 -7.26 19.03
CA LEU A 223 1.89 -6.65 20.31
C LEU A 223 3.31 -7.07 20.75
N GLY A 224 3.70 -8.33 20.54
CA GLY A 224 5.07 -8.79 20.77
C GLY A 224 6.09 -8.05 19.89
N ILE A 225 5.75 -7.76 18.63
CA ILE A 225 6.57 -6.92 17.74
C ILE A 225 6.65 -5.48 18.28
N PHE A 226 5.53 -4.91 18.73
CA PHE A 226 5.48 -3.52 19.22
C PHE A 226 6.36 -3.33 20.46
N ALA A 227 6.35 -4.30 21.37
CA ALA A 227 7.15 -4.29 22.60
C ALA A 227 8.66 -4.41 22.32
N ARG A 228 9.06 -5.28 21.39
CA ARG A 228 10.49 -5.60 21.15
C ARG A 228 11.22 -4.63 20.21
N GLN A 229 10.51 -4.00 19.28
CA GLN A 229 11.14 -3.16 18.27
C GLN A 229 11.31 -1.76 18.83
N PRO A 230 12.49 -1.11 18.80
CA PRO A 230 12.65 0.25 19.31
C PRO A 230 11.80 1.25 18.50
N TRP A 231 11.70 1.02 17.20
CA TRP A 231 10.90 1.82 16.27
C TRP A 231 10.39 0.92 15.13
N ILE A 232 9.32 1.37 14.49
CA ILE A 232 8.74 0.75 13.30
C ILE A 232 8.45 1.89 12.33
N HIS A 233 8.84 1.76 11.07
CA HIS A 233 8.39 2.66 10.01
C HIS A 233 7.52 1.88 9.02
N VAL A 234 6.38 2.48 8.67
CA VAL A 234 5.45 1.93 7.68
C VAL A 234 5.11 3.04 6.71
N LEU A 235 5.63 2.95 5.50
CA LEU A 235 5.27 3.83 4.39
C LEU A 235 4.26 3.10 3.50
N VAL A 236 3.20 3.80 3.12
CA VAL A 236 2.27 3.35 2.08
C VAL A 236 2.31 4.31 0.90
N ASP A 237 2.36 3.75 -0.31
CA ASP A 237 2.36 4.49 -1.56
C ASP A 237 1.39 3.85 -2.57
N ASN A 238 1.11 4.56 -3.66
CA ASN A 238 0.25 4.08 -4.76
C ASN A 238 -1.11 3.54 -4.32
N VAL A 239 -1.71 4.15 -3.29
CA VAL A 239 -3.05 3.76 -2.83
C VAL A 239 -4.06 3.98 -3.96
N ARG A 240 -4.74 2.89 -4.35
CA ARG A 240 -5.85 2.88 -5.30
C ARG A 240 -7.08 2.29 -4.63
N VAL A 241 -8.26 2.74 -5.03
CA VAL A 241 -9.53 2.36 -4.42
C VAL A 241 -10.52 1.97 -5.50
N ILE A 242 -11.12 0.79 -5.36
CA ILE A 242 -11.98 0.16 -6.35
C ILE A 242 -13.27 -0.29 -5.65
N GLN A 243 -14.41 0.12 -6.22
CA GLN A 243 -15.73 -0.26 -5.69
C GLN A 243 -16.08 -1.69 -6.11
N GLY A 244 -16.49 -2.51 -5.13
CA GLY A 244 -17.18 -3.78 -5.34
C GLY A 244 -18.68 -3.69 -5.01
N PRO A 245 -19.41 -4.82 -5.02
CA PRO A 245 -20.84 -4.87 -4.74
C PRO A 245 -21.23 -4.36 -3.34
N ASP A 246 -20.73 -5.02 -2.30
CA ASP A 246 -20.98 -4.76 -0.87
C ASP A 246 -19.67 -4.61 -0.08
N TYR A 247 -18.57 -4.38 -0.81
CA TYR A 247 -17.24 -4.15 -0.28
C TYR A 247 -16.48 -3.18 -1.19
N TRP A 248 -15.36 -2.68 -0.69
CA TRP A 248 -14.38 -1.92 -1.47
C TRP A 248 -13.02 -2.59 -1.39
N VAL A 249 -12.21 -2.44 -2.42
CA VAL A 249 -10.83 -2.92 -2.43
C VAL A 249 -9.89 -1.75 -2.46
N THR A 250 -8.94 -1.70 -1.53
CA THR A 250 -7.80 -0.80 -1.65
C THR A 250 -6.55 -1.59 -2.02
N THR A 251 -5.84 -1.17 -3.07
CA THR A 251 -4.55 -1.73 -3.45
C THR A 251 -3.47 -0.70 -3.19
N PHE A 252 -2.34 -1.09 -2.60
CA PHE A 252 -1.26 -0.15 -2.27
C PHE A 252 0.06 -0.87 -2.09
N ASP A 253 1.14 -0.11 -2.17
CA ASP A 253 2.48 -0.58 -1.89
C ASP A 253 2.82 -0.27 -0.42
N GLN A 254 3.43 -1.22 0.28
CA GLN A 254 3.83 -1.09 1.68
C GLN A 254 5.33 -1.31 1.81
N PHE A 255 6.02 -0.32 2.40
CA PHE A 255 7.40 -0.45 2.84
C PHE A 255 7.43 -0.47 4.37
N TYR A 256 7.80 -1.63 4.92
CA TYR A 256 7.92 -1.88 6.35
C TYR A 256 9.39 -1.95 6.74
N ARG A 257 9.75 -1.24 7.80
CA ARG A 257 11.13 -1.23 8.29
C ARG A 257 11.22 -1.21 9.80
N THR A 258 12.18 -1.99 10.30
CA THR A 258 12.67 -2.00 11.68
C THR A 258 14.20 -2.01 11.66
N GLN A 259 14.82 -2.11 12.83
CA GLN A 259 16.27 -2.19 12.95
C GLN A 259 16.87 -3.42 12.24
N SER A 260 16.13 -4.54 12.18
CA SER A 260 16.64 -5.82 11.67
C SER A 260 15.92 -6.32 10.42
N LEU A 261 14.85 -5.67 9.98
CA LEU A 261 14.03 -6.12 8.85
C LEU A 261 13.61 -4.96 7.96
N ILE A 262 13.78 -5.16 6.65
CA ILE A 262 13.19 -4.35 5.58
C ILE A 262 12.32 -5.27 4.75
N SER A 263 11.09 -4.84 4.46
CA SER A 263 10.16 -5.57 3.62
C SER A 263 9.39 -4.59 2.75
N ALA A 264 9.32 -4.88 1.45
CA ALA A 264 8.53 -4.17 0.47
C ALA A 264 7.54 -5.18 -0.12
N VAL A 265 6.25 -4.91 0.03
CA VAL A 265 5.17 -5.78 -0.48
C VAL A 265 4.06 -4.93 -1.05
N GLY A 266 3.34 -5.45 -2.03
CA GLY A 266 2.03 -4.93 -2.40
C GLY A 266 0.96 -5.57 -1.53
N LYS A 267 -0.13 -4.83 -1.29
CA LYS A 267 -1.26 -5.30 -0.50
C LYS A 267 -2.58 -4.97 -1.17
N ARG A 268 -3.57 -5.82 -0.91
CA ARG A 268 -4.98 -5.57 -1.18
C ARG A 268 -5.75 -5.75 0.12
N PHE A 269 -6.54 -4.75 0.49
CA PHE A 269 -7.50 -4.86 1.59
C PHE A 269 -8.92 -4.85 1.05
N TYR A 270 -9.71 -5.79 1.54
CA TYR A 270 -11.14 -5.86 1.27
C TYR A 270 -11.87 -5.26 2.47
N TRP A 271 -12.59 -4.17 2.23
CA TRP A 271 -13.27 -3.36 3.24
C TRP A 271 -14.78 -3.58 3.18
N GLN A 272 -15.39 -3.87 4.32
CA GLN A 272 -16.85 -3.83 4.46
C GLN A 272 -17.25 -2.79 5.51
N LYS A 273 -18.40 -2.15 5.27
CA LYS A 273 -18.97 -1.19 6.21
C LYS A 273 -19.75 -1.96 7.25
N GLU A 274 -19.39 -1.80 8.51
CA GLU A 274 -20.04 -2.45 9.63
C GLU A 274 -21.25 -1.64 10.11
N ARG A 275 -22.03 -2.20 11.03
CA ARG A 275 -23.30 -1.60 11.51
C ARG A 275 -23.11 -0.25 12.21
N ASP A 276 -21.94 -0.04 12.80
CA ASP A 276 -21.52 1.23 13.41
C ASP A 276 -21.07 2.28 12.38
N GLY A 277 -21.14 1.95 11.09
CA GLY A 277 -20.73 2.81 9.99
C GLY A 277 -19.23 2.80 9.71
N ALA A 278 -18.42 2.08 10.49
CA ALA A 278 -16.98 2.01 10.27
C ALA A 278 -16.62 1.01 9.17
N TRP A 279 -15.63 1.36 8.35
CA TRP A 279 -15.03 0.44 7.39
C TRP A 279 -14.01 -0.45 8.09
N ARG A 280 -14.14 -1.77 7.96
CA ARG A 280 -13.19 -2.74 8.50
C ARG A 280 -12.67 -3.68 7.42
N ILE A 281 -11.40 -4.03 7.54
CA ILE A 281 -10.71 -5.03 6.72
C ILE A 281 -11.31 -6.38 7.09
N VAL A 282 -11.90 -7.05 6.11
CA VAL A 282 -12.49 -8.38 6.25
C VAL A 282 -11.63 -9.47 5.60
N GLY A 283 -10.62 -9.08 4.82
CA GLY A 283 -9.59 -9.96 4.28
C GLY A 283 -8.46 -9.16 3.65
N GLU A 284 -7.28 -9.77 3.58
CA GLU A 284 -6.11 -9.21 2.91
C GLU A 284 -5.50 -10.17 1.88
N GLU A 285 -4.81 -9.62 0.90
CA GLU A 285 -3.96 -10.36 -0.03
C GLU A 285 -2.63 -9.64 -0.20
N TYR A 286 -1.57 -10.41 -0.40
CA TYR A 286 -0.24 -9.91 -0.71
C TYR A 286 0.00 -9.97 -2.21
N THR A 287 0.71 -8.99 -2.73
CA THR A 287 1.14 -8.95 -4.13
C THR A 287 2.61 -8.54 -4.22
N ASP A 288 3.19 -8.76 -5.39
CA ASP A 288 4.55 -8.30 -5.64
C ASP A 288 4.61 -6.78 -5.83
N VAL A 289 5.77 -6.22 -5.48
CA VAL A 289 6.15 -4.84 -5.81
C VAL A 289 7.51 -4.86 -6.48
N PRO A 290 7.75 -4.01 -7.49
CA PRO A 290 9.07 -3.89 -8.09
C PRO A 290 10.13 -3.53 -7.04
N PRO A 291 11.27 -4.23 -7.00
CA PRO A 291 12.31 -3.99 -6.01
C PRO A 291 12.89 -2.57 -6.12
N GLY A 292 13.34 -2.01 -4.99
CA GLY A 292 14.04 -0.72 -4.92
C GLY A 292 13.17 0.54 -5.04
N LYS A 293 12.02 0.49 -5.74
CA LYS A 293 11.15 1.68 -5.93
C LYS A 293 10.69 2.30 -4.62
N LEU A 294 10.27 1.46 -3.66
CA LEU A 294 9.77 1.93 -2.37
C LEU A 294 10.87 2.39 -1.42
N GLU A 295 12.08 1.83 -1.53
CA GLU A 295 13.23 2.29 -0.75
C GLU A 295 13.62 3.72 -1.14
N THR A 296 13.67 4.01 -2.45
CA THR A 296 13.91 5.37 -2.95
C THR A 296 12.82 6.32 -2.44
N ARG A 297 11.54 5.93 -2.55
CA ARG A 297 10.42 6.74 -2.02
C ARG A 297 10.53 6.97 -0.52
N TYR A 298 10.92 5.95 0.25
CA TYR A 298 11.16 6.05 1.67
C TYR A 298 12.27 7.07 1.97
N LEU A 299 13.44 6.96 1.33
CA LEU A 299 14.55 7.90 1.54
C LEU A 299 14.18 9.33 1.12
N THR A 300 13.46 9.50 0.01
CA THR A 300 12.91 10.81 -0.39
C THR A 300 11.98 11.39 0.67
N SER A 301 11.07 10.58 1.24
CA SER A 301 10.17 11.06 2.28
C SER A 301 10.92 11.50 3.55
N LYS A 302 12.01 10.79 3.89
CA LYS A 302 12.83 11.11 5.07
C LYS A 302 13.81 12.25 4.84
N ARG A 303 14.15 12.55 3.59
CA ARG A 303 15.08 13.63 3.25
C ARG A 303 14.62 14.97 3.83
N ALA A 304 13.34 15.30 3.70
CA ALA A 304 12.79 16.56 4.24
C ALA A 304 12.91 16.65 5.77
N GLU A 305 12.72 15.55 6.48
CA GLU A 305 12.90 15.47 7.94
C GLU A 305 14.37 15.66 8.33
N VAL A 306 15.30 15.04 7.58
CA VAL A 306 16.75 15.15 7.80
C VAL A 306 17.23 16.57 7.53
N ASP A 307 16.81 17.20 6.43
CA ASP A 307 17.22 18.56 6.09
C ASP A 307 16.76 19.55 7.18
N LYS A 308 15.54 19.38 7.69
CA LYS A 308 15.04 20.15 8.84
C LYS A 308 15.89 19.94 10.09
N LEU A 309 16.24 18.69 10.42
CA LEU A 309 17.09 18.37 11.57
C LEU A 309 18.47 19.00 11.42
N LEU A 310 19.14 18.82 10.27
CA LEU A 310 20.49 19.33 10.04
C LEU A 310 20.53 20.86 10.19
N LYS A 311 19.53 21.56 9.64
CA LYS A 311 19.42 23.01 9.78
C LYS A 311 19.37 23.42 11.26
N SER A 312 18.41 22.88 12.01
CA SER A 312 18.24 23.26 13.42
C SER A 312 19.42 22.83 14.32
N TRP A 313 20.05 21.69 14.01
CA TRP A 313 21.25 21.24 14.71
C TRP A 313 22.45 22.15 14.45
N MET A 314 22.66 22.60 13.19
CA MET A 314 23.71 23.57 12.86
C MET A 314 23.45 24.95 13.49
N GLU A 315 22.20 25.41 13.54
CA GLU A 315 21.82 26.66 14.22
C GLU A 315 22.13 26.60 15.72
N ALA A 316 21.78 25.48 16.38
CA ALA A 316 22.12 25.27 17.79
C ALA A 316 23.63 25.25 18.01
N TRP A 317 24.37 24.54 17.16
CA TRP A 317 25.84 24.51 17.23
C TRP A 317 26.45 25.90 17.01
N LEU A 318 25.99 26.67 16.02
CA LEU A 318 26.48 28.01 15.74
C LEU A 318 26.25 28.98 16.90
N SER A 319 25.14 28.82 17.62
CA SER A 319 24.82 29.63 18.79
C SER A 319 25.66 29.31 20.04
N ALA A 320 26.48 28.25 20.00
CA ALA A 320 27.20 27.71 21.15
C ALA A 320 26.31 27.40 22.39
N ASP A 321 25.01 27.23 22.16
CA ASP A 321 24.03 26.88 23.19
C ASP A 321 24.09 25.37 23.44
N ILE A 322 24.78 24.97 24.51
CA ILE A 322 25.05 23.57 24.80
C ILE A 322 23.78 22.76 25.01
N ASP A 323 22.74 23.34 25.60
CA ASP A 323 21.50 22.62 25.88
C ASP A 323 20.69 22.40 24.60
N LYS A 324 20.60 23.41 23.74
CA LYS A 324 19.97 23.24 22.42
C LYS A 324 20.74 22.26 21.55
N TYR A 325 22.07 22.30 21.56
CA TYR A 325 22.89 21.38 20.78
C TYR A 325 22.73 19.92 21.25
N MET A 326 22.77 19.70 22.57
CA MET A 326 22.66 18.36 23.13
C MET A 326 21.24 17.77 23.01
N ALA A 327 20.21 18.58 22.79
CA ALA A 327 18.85 18.10 22.53
C ALA A 327 18.75 17.19 21.28
N PHE A 328 19.70 17.29 20.35
CA PHE A 328 19.76 16.44 19.15
C PHE A 328 20.41 15.08 19.41
N TYR A 329 21.15 14.90 20.50
CA TYR A 329 21.94 13.69 20.75
C TYR A 329 21.18 12.68 21.63
N ALA A 330 21.36 11.40 21.33
CA ALA A 330 20.90 10.31 22.19
C ALA A 330 21.82 10.19 23.41
N GLU A 331 21.31 9.68 24.53
CA GLU A 331 22.09 9.52 25.77
C GLU A 331 23.38 8.70 25.56
N ASN A 332 23.31 7.67 24.73
CA ASN A 332 24.43 6.80 24.38
C ASN A 332 25.17 7.24 23.10
N ALA A 333 25.03 8.49 22.68
CA ALA A 333 25.66 8.97 21.46
C ALA A 333 27.19 9.00 21.58
N SER A 334 27.88 8.70 20.46
CA SER A 334 29.34 8.77 20.38
C SER A 334 29.83 9.67 19.26
N ASN A 335 31.03 10.24 19.40
CA ASN A 335 31.68 11.03 18.35
C ASN A 335 33.06 10.48 17.93
N GLY A 336 33.31 9.21 18.22
CA GLY A 336 34.60 8.53 18.00
C GLY A 336 35.65 8.78 19.09
N LYS A 337 35.51 9.82 19.92
CA LYS A 337 36.38 10.10 21.08
C LYS A 337 35.64 10.01 22.40
N GLN A 338 34.45 10.60 22.45
CA GLN A 338 33.50 10.54 23.54
C GLN A 338 32.46 9.45 23.24
N ASN A 339 32.05 8.71 24.28
CA ASN A 339 31.24 7.49 24.15
C ASN A 339 29.82 7.63 24.73
N ASN A 340 29.45 8.81 25.20
CA ASN A 340 28.09 9.13 25.65
C ASN A 340 27.82 10.64 25.55
N ALA A 341 26.54 11.05 25.61
CA ALA A 341 26.13 12.43 25.51
C ALA A 341 26.78 13.36 26.54
N GLU A 342 26.95 12.90 27.78
CA GLU A 342 27.51 13.73 28.85
C GLU A 342 28.99 14.06 28.59
N SER A 343 29.78 13.08 28.17
CA SER A 343 31.17 13.31 27.78
C SER A 343 31.29 14.22 26.55
N ILE A 344 30.35 14.13 25.59
CA ILE A 344 30.28 15.06 24.44
C ILE A 344 29.96 16.48 24.93
N ARG A 345 28.99 16.63 25.84
CA ARG A 345 28.58 17.90 26.44
C ARG A 345 29.77 18.61 27.08
N GLU A 346 30.47 17.93 27.99
CA GLU A 346 31.58 18.52 28.72
C GLU A 346 32.74 18.91 27.79
N TYR A 347 33.05 18.06 26.80
CA TYR A 347 34.05 18.39 25.78
C TYR A 347 33.66 19.66 24.98
N LYS A 348 32.42 19.75 24.50
CA LYS A 348 31.94 20.90 23.70
C LYS A 348 31.86 22.18 24.53
N LYS A 349 31.38 22.08 25.77
CA LYS A 349 31.33 23.21 26.72
C LYS A 349 32.72 23.78 26.98
N ALA A 350 33.72 22.92 27.20
CA ALA A 350 35.11 23.36 27.37
C ALA A 350 35.68 23.97 26.08
N LEU A 351 35.39 23.38 24.91
CA LEU A 351 35.86 23.88 23.62
C LEU A 351 35.31 25.28 23.31
N TRP A 352 34.00 25.48 23.50
CA TRP A 352 33.33 26.74 23.16
C TRP A 352 33.62 27.88 24.12
N ALA A 353 34.19 27.62 25.30
CA ALA A 353 34.62 28.67 26.22
C ALA A 353 35.74 29.56 25.61
N SER A 354 36.52 29.04 24.66
CA SER A 354 37.62 29.78 24.00
C SER A 354 37.56 29.76 22.48
N LYS A 355 36.78 28.85 21.88
CA LYS A 355 36.66 28.64 20.43
C LYS A 355 35.19 28.57 20.04
N THR A 356 34.49 29.70 20.06
CA THR A 356 33.07 29.75 19.70
C THR A 356 32.92 29.54 18.20
N PRO A 357 32.00 28.68 17.73
CA PRO A 357 31.71 28.52 16.31
C PRO A 357 31.26 29.83 15.67
N VAL A 358 31.78 30.14 14.48
CA VAL A 358 31.43 31.35 13.69
C VAL A 358 30.80 30.96 12.36
N ARG A 359 31.13 29.78 11.82
CA ARG A 359 30.54 29.27 10.59
C ARG A 359 30.37 27.77 10.66
N ILE A 360 29.20 27.29 10.23
CA ILE A 360 28.90 25.88 10.06
C ILE A 360 28.08 25.74 8.78
N ALA A 361 28.51 24.87 7.87
CA ALA A 361 27.76 24.54 6.66
C ALA A 361 27.84 23.04 6.37
N ALA A 362 26.78 22.50 5.76
CA ALA A 362 26.70 21.11 5.31
C ALA A 362 26.36 21.08 3.81
N ASP A 363 27.36 20.78 2.99
CA ASP A 363 27.21 20.64 1.54
C ASP A 363 27.11 19.17 1.14
N LYS A 364 26.51 18.89 -0.04
CA LYS A 364 26.44 17.52 -0.61
C LYS A 364 25.84 16.49 0.37
N VAL A 365 24.72 16.85 0.99
CA VAL A 365 24.02 15.95 1.93
C VAL A 365 23.47 14.75 1.19
N GLU A 366 23.82 13.56 1.65
CA GLU A 366 23.35 12.26 1.19
C GLU A 366 22.71 11.50 2.36
N VAL A 367 21.60 10.80 2.08
CA VAL A 367 20.85 10.03 3.08
C VAL A 367 20.73 8.60 2.62
N ALA A 368 21.15 7.66 3.47
CA ALA A 368 21.12 6.23 3.21
C ALA A 368 20.51 5.45 4.39
N ILE A 369 20.05 4.24 4.12
CA ILE A 369 19.58 3.31 5.15
C ILE A 369 20.75 2.87 6.03
N HIS A 370 20.53 2.83 7.35
CA HIS A 370 21.47 2.29 8.33
C HIS A 370 20.75 1.48 9.39
N LYS A 371 21.34 0.41 9.93
CA LYS A 371 20.66 -0.49 10.90
C LYS A 371 19.94 0.25 12.05
N LEU A 372 20.54 1.31 12.59
CA LEU A 372 19.96 2.09 13.69
C LEU A 372 18.90 3.12 13.26
N GLY A 373 18.81 3.44 11.96
CA GLY A 373 17.91 4.44 11.40
C GLY A 373 18.40 4.95 10.05
N LEU A 374 19.06 6.10 9.99
CA LEU A 374 19.62 6.68 8.76
C LEU A 374 21.11 6.98 8.91
N LYS A 375 21.86 6.83 7.83
CA LYS A 375 23.21 7.39 7.69
C LYS A 375 23.09 8.66 6.86
N VAL A 376 23.60 9.76 7.40
CA VAL A 376 23.62 11.07 6.74
C VAL A 376 25.07 11.47 6.54
N SER A 377 25.50 11.55 5.29
CA SER A 377 26.86 11.95 4.92
C SER A 377 26.83 13.34 4.29
N PHE A 378 27.80 14.20 4.60
CA PHE A 378 27.92 15.53 3.99
C PHE A 378 29.34 16.06 4.10
N THR A 379 29.66 17.11 3.34
CA THR A 379 30.88 17.90 3.51
C THR A 379 30.60 19.03 4.49
N GLN A 380 31.24 19.00 5.66
CA GLN A 380 31.18 20.09 6.63
C GLN A 380 32.17 21.18 6.23
N THR A 381 31.79 22.44 6.46
CA THR A 381 32.72 23.56 6.61
C THR A 381 32.54 24.14 8.01
N TYR A 382 33.62 24.31 8.77
CA TYR A 382 33.61 24.88 10.12
C TYR A 382 34.64 26.00 10.24
N GLU A 383 34.28 27.07 10.96
CA GLU A 383 35.20 28.13 11.38
C GLU A 383 34.89 28.53 12.83
N ASP A 384 35.91 28.87 13.62
CA ASP A 384 35.76 29.37 14.99
C ASP A 384 36.41 30.74 15.24
N SER A 385 36.07 31.32 16.39
CA SER A 385 36.54 32.64 16.83
C SER A 385 38.05 32.73 17.06
N ALA A 386 38.75 31.58 17.17
CA ALA A 386 40.19 31.53 17.32
C ALA A 386 40.92 31.45 15.95
N GLY A 387 40.18 31.56 14.84
CA GLY A 387 40.74 31.55 13.48
C GLY A 387 41.00 30.15 12.93
N HIS A 388 40.53 29.09 13.61
CA HIS A 388 40.60 27.75 13.05
C HIS A 388 39.52 27.57 11.97
N SER A 389 39.89 26.91 10.88
CA SER A 389 38.96 26.50 9.82
C SER A 389 39.23 25.06 9.43
N ASP A 390 38.14 24.29 9.26
CA ASP A 390 38.20 22.95 8.70
C ASP A 390 37.14 22.74 7.61
N LYS A 391 37.45 21.82 6.71
CA LYS A 391 36.52 21.33 5.69
C LYS A 391 36.80 19.86 5.43
N GLY A 392 35.76 19.05 5.37
CA GLY A 392 35.92 17.60 5.23
C GLY A 392 34.63 16.79 5.38
N PRO A 393 34.70 15.47 5.18
CA PRO A 393 33.54 14.59 5.28
C PRO A 393 33.09 14.39 6.73
N LYS A 394 31.79 14.58 6.95
CA LYS A 394 31.09 14.24 8.19
C LYS A 394 30.04 13.18 7.93
N THR A 395 29.87 12.28 8.88
CA THR A 395 28.80 11.28 8.87
C THR A 395 28.05 11.33 10.20
N LEU A 396 26.73 11.39 10.14
CA LEU A 396 25.84 11.20 11.27
C LEU A 396 25.07 9.89 11.11
N ILE A 397 24.94 9.15 12.20
CA ILE A 397 23.96 8.08 12.32
C ILE A 397 22.79 8.62 13.13
N LEU A 398 21.62 8.64 12.51
CA LEU A 398 20.37 9.07 13.13
C LEU A 398 19.53 7.84 13.49
N ALA A 399 18.95 7.84 14.70
CA ALA A 399 17.93 6.88 15.11
C ALA A 399 16.57 7.59 15.27
N PRO A 400 15.44 6.92 15.00
CA PRO A 400 14.12 7.48 15.29
C PRO A 400 13.93 7.76 16.78
N LYS A 401 13.34 8.91 17.12
CA LYS A 401 12.96 9.31 18.48
C LYS A 401 11.63 10.07 18.43
N GLY A 402 10.54 9.43 18.88
CA GLY A 402 9.19 9.94 18.65
C GLY A 402 8.92 10.10 17.15
N ASP A 403 8.37 11.26 16.75
CA ASP A 403 8.16 11.62 15.34
C ASP A 403 9.40 12.23 14.66
N GLY A 404 10.53 12.27 15.37
CA GLY A 404 11.77 12.90 14.91
C GLY A 404 12.97 11.96 14.88
N TRP A 405 14.15 12.58 14.85
CA TRP A 405 15.43 11.90 14.72
C TRP A 405 16.38 12.38 15.80
N THR A 406 17.25 11.49 16.27
CA THR A 406 18.31 11.81 17.22
C THR A 406 19.65 11.26 16.73
N ILE A 407 20.73 12.00 16.97
CA ILE A 407 22.10 11.62 16.61
C ILE A 407 22.59 10.58 17.63
N VAL A 408 22.87 9.37 17.16
CA VAL A 408 23.46 8.29 17.97
C VAL A 408 24.95 8.12 17.71
N SER A 409 25.44 8.62 16.57
CA SER A 409 26.86 8.65 16.29
C SER A 409 27.18 9.78 15.35
N GLU A 410 28.32 10.43 15.57
CA GLU A 410 28.95 11.30 14.60
C GLU A 410 30.39 10.86 14.33
N ASN A 411 30.84 11.00 13.10
CA ASN A 411 32.22 10.76 12.72
C ASN A 411 32.72 11.87 11.81
N TRP A 412 33.98 12.25 11.99
CA TRP A 412 34.69 13.26 11.21
C TRP A 412 35.91 12.63 10.54
N GLY A 413 35.98 12.72 9.22
CA GLY A 413 37.19 12.39 8.46
C GLY A 413 37.94 13.67 8.08
N LYS A 414 39.27 13.65 8.15
CA LYS A 414 40.08 14.66 7.47
C LYS A 414 40.11 14.30 5.98
N SER A 415 39.79 15.27 5.12
CA SER A 415 39.99 15.17 3.66
C SER A 415 41.46 15.08 3.29
#